data_AF-A0A699XFE2-F1
#
_entry.id   AF-A0A699XFE2-F1
#
_cell.length_a   1.000
_cell.length_b   1.000
_cell.length_c   1.000
_cell.angle_alpha   90.00
_cell.angle_beta   90.00
_cell.angle_gamma   90.00
#
_symmetry.space_group_name_H-M   'P 1'
#
loop_
_entity.id
_entity.type
_entity.pdbx_description
1 polymer ?
#
loop_
_entity_poly.entity_id
_entity_poly.type
_entity_poly.pdbx_seq_one_letter_code
_entity_poly.pdbx_strand_id
1 'polypeptide(L)'
;AQVVEKEPVERRLEDVPVICKFPDVFPEDLPGLPPPREVVFGIELVLGAAPVARAPYRLAPSKMKELAKQLQELSDKGFIRPSSSPWG
;
A
#
# COMPACT_ATOMS: atom_id res chain seq x y z
N ALA A 1 37.76 29.00 -10.15
CA ALA A 1 37.31 27.60 -10.20
C ALA A 1 35.82 27.61 -10.51
N GLN A 2 35.41 27.10 -11.67
CA GLN A 2 33.99 26.93 -11.98
C GLN A 2 33.54 25.63 -11.32
N VAL A 3 32.66 25.74 -10.32
CA VAL A 3 31.93 24.59 -9.79
C VAL A 3 30.85 24.27 -10.82
N VAL A 4 31.07 23.23 -11.61
CA VAL A 4 30.02 22.68 -12.47
C VAL A 4 29.07 21.92 -11.55
N GLU A 5 27.93 22.55 -11.25
CA GLU A 5 26.75 21.87 -10.71
C GLU A 5 26.40 20.72 -11.66
N LYS A 6 26.65 19.49 -11.21
CA LYS A 6 26.37 18.28 -11.99
C LYS A 6 24.89 17.97 -11.79
N GLU A 7 24.06 18.09 -12.82
CA GLU A 7 22.66 17.68 -12.74
C GLU A 7 22.55 16.23 -12.22
N PRO A 8 21.57 15.93 -11.35
CA PRO A 8 21.41 14.60 -10.82
C PRO A 8 21.04 13.66 -11.96
N VAL A 9 21.96 12.75 -12.29
CA VAL A 9 21.69 11.65 -13.23
C VAL A 9 20.51 10.86 -12.67
N GLU A 10 19.41 10.86 -13.41
CA GLU A 10 18.20 10.13 -13.07
C GLU A 10 18.56 8.63 -13.10
N ARG A 11 18.73 8.04 -11.90
CA ARG A 11 19.08 6.62 -11.75
C ARG A 11 17.82 5.82 -11.95
N ARG A 12 17.84 4.88 -12.88
CA ARG A 12 16.71 3.97 -13.10
C ARG A 12 16.85 2.75 -12.20
N LEU A 13 15.75 2.04 -11.95
CA LEU A 13 15.77 0.83 -11.12
C LEU A 13 16.66 -0.27 -11.72
N GLU A 14 16.80 -0.29 -13.05
CA GLU A 14 17.65 -1.23 -13.78
C GLU A 14 19.15 -0.97 -13.57
N ASP A 15 19.52 0.21 -13.05
CA ASP A 15 20.90 0.55 -12.70
C ASP A 15 21.32 -0.07 -11.36
N VAL A 16 20.37 -0.65 -10.60
CA VAL A 16 20.62 -1.26 -9.29
C VAL A 16 20.81 -2.78 -9.46
N PRO A 17 22.04 -3.31 -9.31
CA PRO A 17 22.32 -4.72 -9.60
C PRO A 17 21.55 -5.72 -8.75
N VAL A 18 21.06 -5.30 -7.57
CA VAL A 18 20.25 -6.16 -6.69
C VAL A 18 18.84 -6.33 -7.23
N ILE A 19 18.23 -5.28 -7.79
CA ILE A 19 16.86 -5.33 -8.34
C ILE A 19 16.84 -6.26 -9.56
N CYS A 20 17.81 -6.10 -10.46
CA CYS A 20 17.96 -6.94 -11.65
C CYS A 20 18.22 -8.42 -11.35
N LYS A 21 18.74 -8.75 -10.16
CA LYS A 21 18.97 -10.15 -9.72
C LYS A 21 17.72 -10.82 -9.17
N PHE A 22 16.74 -10.06 -8.71
CA PHE A 22 15.54 -10.57 -8.04
C PHE A 22 14.27 -9.91 -8.61
N PRO A 23 13.98 -10.08 -9.91
CA PRO A 23 12.81 -9.45 -10.54
C PRO A 23 11.48 -9.96 -9.96
N ASP A 24 11.47 -11.15 -9.40
CA ASP A 24 10.33 -11.76 -8.70
C ASP A 24 10.06 -11.14 -7.31
N VAL A 25 11.10 -10.61 -6.65
CA VAL A 25 11.00 -9.94 -5.35
C VAL A 25 10.64 -8.46 -5.50
N PHE A 26 11.05 -7.84 -6.61
CA PHE A 26 10.80 -6.43 -6.92
C PHE A 26 9.97 -6.24 -8.20
N PRO A 27 8.76 -6.81 -8.29
CA PRO A 27 7.89 -6.56 -9.44
C PRO A 27 7.40 -5.12 -9.44
N GLU A 28 7.09 -4.58 -10.62
CA GLU A 28 6.50 -3.24 -10.77
C GLU A 28 5.14 -3.13 -10.07
N ASP A 29 4.41 -4.23 -9.98
CA ASP A 29 3.09 -4.35 -9.34
C ASP A 29 3.04 -5.57 -8.39
N LEU A 30 2.40 -5.41 -7.23
CA LEU A 30 2.26 -6.51 -6.27
C LEU A 30 1.31 -7.61 -6.80
N PRO A 31 1.69 -8.91 -6.70
CA PRO A 31 0.93 -10.03 -7.26
C PRO A 31 -0.34 -10.40 -6.47
N GLY A 32 -0.73 -9.60 -5.47
CA GLY A 32 -1.86 -9.86 -4.57
C GLY A 32 -1.41 -10.26 -3.17
N LEU A 33 -2.30 -10.93 -2.43
CA LEU A 33 -2.00 -11.39 -1.08
C LEU A 33 -0.86 -12.42 -1.06
N PRO A 34 0.03 -12.37 -0.05
CA PRO A 34 1.05 -13.40 0.11
C PRO A 34 0.39 -14.78 0.35
N PRO A 35 1.09 -15.88 0.03
CA PRO A 35 0.63 -17.21 0.37
C PRO A 35 0.30 -17.34 1.86
N PRO A 36 -0.64 -18.24 2.24
CA PRO A 36 -0.92 -18.51 3.64
C PRO A 36 0.36 -18.81 4.41
N ARG A 37 0.57 -18.09 5.51
CA ARG A 37 1.71 -18.29 6.42
C ARG A 37 1.25 -19.13 7.61
N GLU A 38 2.14 -19.94 8.16
CA GLU A 38 1.86 -20.71 9.38
C GLU A 38 1.58 -19.81 10.59
N VAL A 39 2.16 -18.61 10.61
CA VAL A 39 1.92 -17.60 11.64
C VAL A 39 0.86 -16.61 11.15
N VAL A 40 -0.27 -16.58 11.86
CA VAL A 40 -1.32 -15.57 11.65
C VAL A 40 -0.94 -14.29 12.40
N PHE A 41 -1.12 -13.14 11.75
CA PHE A 41 -0.94 -11.85 12.41
C PHE A 41 -2.12 -11.57 13.35
N GLY A 42 -1.89 -11.68 14.66
CA GLY A 42 -2.87 -11.35 15.70
C GLY A 42 -2.72 -9.91 16.19
N ILE A 43 -3.83 -9.19 16.32
CA ILE A 43 -3.86 -7.87 16.96
C ILE A 43 -4.47 -8.05 18.35
N GLU A 44 -3.64 -8.00 19.38
CA GLU A 44 -4.11 -8.05 20.76
C GLU A 44 -4.62 -6.67 21.19
N LEU A 45 -5.82 -6.65 21.77
CA LEU A 45 -6.40 -5.43 22.34
C LEU A 45 -6.05 -5.35 23.83
N VAL A 46 -5.76 -4.15 24.29
CA VAL A 46 -5.62 -3.87 25.73
C VAL A 46 -6.97 -4.16 26.41
N LEU A 47 -6.93 -4.75 27.61
CA LEU A 47 -8.13 -4.99 28.40
C LEU A 47 -8.94 -3.70 28.59
N GLY A 48 -10.23 -3.76 28.25
CA GLY A 48 -11.14 -2.61 28.32
C GLY A 48 -11.20 -1.74 27.05
N ALA A 49 -10.43 -2.07 26.00
CA ALA A 49 -10.58 -1.41 24.70
C ALA A 49 -11.97 -1.70 24.10
N ALA A 50 -12.66 -0.64 23.69
CA ALA A 50 -13.96 -0.71 23.04
C ALA A 50 -13.87 -0.19 21.60
N PRO A 51 -14.73 -0.68 20.69
CA PRO A 51 -14.77 -0.18 19.32
C PRO A 51 -15.01 1.33 19.25
N VAL A 52 -14.24 2.00 18.40
CA VAL A 52 -14.45 3.40 18.05
C VAL A 52 -14.94 3.49 16.63
N ALA A 53 -16.12 4.10 16.46
CA ALA A 53 -16.72 4.35 15.16
C ALA A 53 -16.70 5.86 14.86
N ARG A 54 -16.30 6.25 13.65
CA ARG A 54 -16.22 7.67 13.26
C ARG A 54 -16.69 7.87 11.83
N ALA A 55 -17.47 8.94 11.61
CA ALA A 55 -17.86 9.31 10.26
C ALA A 55 -16.62 9.61 9.39
N PRO A 56 -16.57 9.10 8.14
CA PRO A 56 -15.51 9.44 7.20
C PRO A 56 -15.43 10.95 6.95
N TYR A 57 -14.23 11.45 6.67
CA TYR A 57 -14.03 12.85 6.30
C TYR A 57 -14.73 13.19 4.98
N ARG A 58 -15.21 14.43 4.88
CA ARG A 58 -15.78 14.94 3.62
C ARG A 58 -14.68 15.15 2.60
N LEU A 59 -14.87 14.57 1.41
CA LEU A 59 -13.95 14.70 0.27
C LEU A 59 -14.64 15.43 -0.88
N ALA A 60 -13.86 16.20 -1.64
CA ALA A 60 -14.34 16.80 -2.88
C ALA A 60 -14.66 15.70 -3.92
N PRO A 61 -15.54 15.96 -4.90
CA PRO A 61 -15.95 14.95 -5.87
C PRO A 61 -14.79 14.28 -6.64
N SER A 62 -13.73 15.03 -6.98
CA SER A 62 -12.55 14.47 -7.65
C SER A 62 -11.78 13.48 -6.76
N LYS A 63 -11.65 13.78 -5.47
CA LYS A 63 -11.01 12.88 -4.49
C LYS A 63 -11.85 11.64 -4.21
N MET A 64 -13.17 11.76 -4.19
CA MET A 64 -14.06 10.59 -4.07
C MET A 64 -13.94 9.63 -5.26
N LYS A 65 -13.83 10.16 -6.49
CA LYS A 65 -13.62 9.33 -7.69
C LYS A 65 -12.30 8.57 -7.63
N GLU A 66 -11.22 9.24 -7.23
CA GLU A 66 -9.90 8.60 -7.08
C GLU A 66 -9.92 7.54 -5.99
N LEU A 67 -10.52 7.84 -4.82
CA LEU A 67 -10.65 6.87 -3.73
C LEU A 67 -11.42 5.63 -4.18
N ALA A 68 -12.53 5.79 -4.92
CA ALA A 68 -13.30 4.66 -5.43
C ALA A 68 -12.48 3.79 -6.38
N LYS A 69 -11.67 4.40 -7.26
CA LYS A 69 -10.77 3.68 -8.16
C LYS A 69 -9.74 2.85 -7.37
N GLN A 70 -9.09 3.45 -6.38
CA GLN A 70 -8.10 2.75 -5.54
C GLN A 70 -8.72 1.62 -4.72
N LEU A 71 -9.92 1.82 -4.17
CA LEU A 71 -10.64 0.76 -3.45
C LEU A 71 -10.98 -0.42 -4.36
N GLN A 72 -11.37 -0.15 -5.62
CA GLN A 72 -11.63 -1.21 -6.60
C GLN A 72 -10.35 -1.99 -6.90
N GLU A 73 -9.24 -1.31 -7.20
CA GLU A 73 -7.95 -1.96 -7.46
C GLU A 73 -7.49 -2.84 -6.28
N LEU A 74 -7.65 -2.36 -5.04
CA LEU A 74 -7.32 -3.13 -3.83
C LEU A 74 -8.24 -4.34 -3.64
N SER A 75 -9.52 -4.20 -3.97
CA SER A 75 -10.50 -5.29 -3.91
C SER A 75 -10.20 -6.35 -4.97
N ASP A 76 -9.87 -5.95 -6.20
CA ASP A 76 -9.55 -6.84 -7.31
C ASP A 76 -8.25 -7.62 -7.04
N LYS A 77 -7.26 -6.98 -6.41
CA LYS A 77 -6.04 -7.62 -5.93
C LYS A 77 -6.25 -8.50 -4.67
N GLY A 78 -7.44 -8.47 -4.07
CA GLY A 78 -7.81 -9.26 -2.90
C GLY A 78 -7.22 -8.75 -1.57
N PHE A 79 -6.66 -7.54 -1.53
CA PHE A 79 -6.08 -6.97 -0.32
C PHE A 79 -7.14 -6.55 0.70
N ILE A 80 -8.33 -6.19 0.22
CA ILE A 80 -9.46 -5.78 1.05
C ILE A 80 -10.73 -6.52 0.63
N ARG A 81 -11.73 -6.53 1.51
CA ARG A 81 -13.08 -7.02 1.23
C ARG A 81 -14.11 -6.21 2.02
N PRO A 82 -15.38 -6.18 1.59
CA PRO A 82 -16.45 -5.60 2.39
C PRO A 82 -16.51 -6.23 3.79
N SER A 83 -16.82 -5.41 4.80
CA SER A 83 -16.96 -5.87 6.18
C SER A 83 -18.06 -5.10 6.93
N SER A 84 -18.55 -5.70 8.01
CA SER A 84 -19.47 -5.07 8.96
C SER A 84 -18.81 -5.01 10.32
N SER A 85 -17.93 -4.02 10.51
CA SER A 85 -17.12 -3.85 11.72
C SER A 85 -17.70 -2.76 12.64
N PRO A 86 -17.67 -2.95 13.98
CA PRO A 86 -18.02 -1.88 14.93
C PRO A 86 -16.93 -0.80 15.06
N TRP A 87 -15.77 -0.97 14.40
CA TRP A 87 -14.60 -0.06 14.45
C TRP A 87 -14.56 0.95 13.29
N GLY A 88 -15.68 1.18 12.61
CA GLY A 88 -15.80 1.94 11.35
C GLY A 88 -16.09 3.42 11.51
#